data_AF-A0A8C6PXR8-F1
#
_entry.id   AF-A0A8C6PXR8-F1
#
_cell.length_a   1.000
_cell.length_b   1.000
_cell.length_c   1.000
_cell.angle_alpha   90.00
_cell.angle_beta   90.00
_cell.angle_gamma   90.00
#
_symmetry.space_group_name_H-M   'P 1'
#
loop_
_entity.id
_entity.type
_entity.pdbx_description
1 polymer ?
#
loop_
_entity_poly.entity_id
_entity_poly.type
_entity_poly.pdbx_seq_one_letter_code
_entity_poly.pdbx_strand_id
1 'polypeptide(L)'
;IFTNLLFLADINASGVVGGRFAKPHSRPYMASLQYEGHHSCGGILFQKDFVLTATHCKQYSAAVQVSRCPLGHVRSGPRFSIFT
;
A
#
# COMPACT_ATOMS: atom_id res chain seq x y z
N ILE A 1 -26.39 -11.00 -24.14
CA ILE A 1 -25.05 -11.59 -24.44
C ILE A 1 -23.88 -10.60 -24.25
N PHE A 2 -24.06 -9.38 -23.70
CA PHE A 2 -22.94 -8.46 -23.43
C PHE A 2 -22.76 -7.99 -21.98
N THR A 3 -23.53 -8.51 -21.02
CA THR A 3 -23.48 -8.05 -19.62
C THR A 3 -22.47 -8.79 -18.73
N ASN A 4 -21.60 -9.64 -19.31
CA ASN A 4 -20.62 -10.44 -18.57
C ASN A 4 -19.16 -10.12 -18.94
N LEU A 5 -18.86 -8.87 -19.31
CA LEU A 5 -17.47 -8.40 -19.44
C LEU A 5 -16.90 -7.79 -18.15
N LEU A 6 -17.72 -7.62 -17.10
CA LEU A 6 -17.25 -7.14 -15.79
C LEU A 6 -16.77 -8.28 -14.86
N PHE A 7 -17.00 -9.54 -15.24
CA PHE A 7 -16.62 -10.72 -14.47
C PHE A 7 -15.20 -11.26 -14.76
N LEU A 8 -14.44 -10.62 -15.65
CA LEU A 8 -13.03 -10.96 -15.92
C LEU A 8 -12.06 -9.88 -15.43
N ALA A 9 -12.38 -9.17 -14.34
CA ALA A 9 -11.38 -8.48 -13.57
C ALA A 9 -10.84 -9.43 -12.49
N ASP A 10 -9.78 -10.16 -12.86
CA ASP A 10 -8.85 -10.89 -12.00
C ASP A 10 -9.43 -11.93 -11.02
N ILE A 11 -9.53 -13.17 -11.48
CA ILE A 11 -9.60 -14.37 -10.60
C ILE A 11 -8.23 -14.71 -9.98
N ASN A 12 -7.28 -13.77 -10.02
CA ASN A 12 -6.06 -13.74 -9.22
C ASN A 12 -6.02 -12.49 -8.31
N ALA A 13 -7.19 -11.98 -7.90
CA ALA A 13 -7.29 -10.82 -7.03
C ALA A 13 -6.86 -11.18 -5.59
N SER A 14 -5.60 -10.92 -5.27
CA SER A 14 -5.11 -10.79 -3.89
C SER A 14 -5.74 -9.55 -3.24
N GLY A 15 -6.96 -9.72 -2.74
CA GLY A 15 -7.76 -8.67 -2.11
C GLY A 15 -8.04 -8.92 -0.62
N VAL A 16 -8.61 -7.93 0.05
CA VAL A 16 -9.09 -8.08 1.43
C VAL A 16 -10.36 -8.95 1.42
N VAL A 17 -10.36 -10.06 2.17
CA VAL A 17 -11.52 -10.98 2.26
C VAL A 17 -12.74 -10.24 2.84
N GLY A 18 -13.88 -10.34 2.16
CA GLY A 18 -15.10 -9.60 2.52
C GLY A 18 -15.02 -8.08 2.31
N GLY A 19 -13.94 -7.61 1.69
CA GLY A 19 -13.71 -6.19 1.40
C GLY A 19 -14.49 -5.70 0.18
N ARG A 20 -14.44 -4.38 -0.01
CA ARG A 20 -14.89 -3.69 -1.22
C ARG A 20 -13.82 -2.70 -1.66
N PHE A 21 -13.84 -2.36 -2.94
CA PHE A 21 -12.96 -1.32 -3.46
C PHE A 21 -13.16 -0.02 -2.67
N ALA A 22 -12.06 0.53 -2.15
CA ALA A 22 -12.09 1.84 -1.54
C ALA A 22 -12.28 2.90 -2.64
N LYS A 23 -13.07 3.95 -2.36
CA LYS A 23 -13.11 5.13 -3.24
C LYS A 23 -11.67 5.66 -3.39
N PRO A 24 -11.20 5.96 -4.61
CA PRO A 24 -9.86 6.50 -4.80
C PRO A 24 -9.58 7.67 -3.86
N HIS A 25 -8.39 7.69 -3.26
CA HIS A 25 -7.95 8.71 -2.28
C HIS A 25 -8.78 8.82 -0.99
N SER A 26 -9.79 7.98 -0.74
CA SER A 26 -10.60 8.05 0.49
C SER A 26 -9.86 7.63 1.76
N ARG A 27 -8.64 7.11 1.61
CA ARG A 27 -7.76 6.63 2.69
C ARG A 27 -6.35 7.21 2.49
N PRO A 28 -6.17 8.55 2.60
CA PRO A 28 -4.90 9.21 2.27
C PRO A 28 -3.76 8.88 3.26
N TYR A 29 -4.12 8.34 4.42
CA TYR A 29 -3.19 7.84 5.43
C TYR A 29 -2.68 6.42 5.13
N MET A 30 -3.30 5.69 4.20
CA MET A 30 -2.88 4.32 3.90
C MET A 30 -1.57 4.36 3.11
N ALA A 31 -0.56 3.67 3.64
CA ALA A 31 0.74 3.49 3.04
C ALA A 31 0.93 2.04 2.60
N SER A 32 1.45 1.85 1.39
CA SER A 32 1.93 0.55 0.91
C SER A 32 3.44 0.50 1.09
N LEU A 33 3.95 -0.42 1.91
CA LEU A 33 5.36 -0.69 2.08
C LEU A 33 5.80 -1.68 1.02
N GLN A 34 6.71 -1.27 0.14
CA GLN A 34 7.16 -2.10 -0.97
C GLN A 34 8.61 -2.54 -0.83
N TYR A 35 8.87 -3.80 -1.19
CA TYR A 35 10.19 -4.38 -1.36
C TYR A 35 10.41 -4.65 -2.86
N GLU A 36 11.50 -4.12 -3.44
CA GLU A 36 11.82 -4.27 -4.87
C GLU A 36 10.66 -3.87 -5.83
N GLY A 37 9.83 -2.89 -5.42
CA GLY A 37 8.67 -2.44 -6.22
C GLY A 37 7.42 -3.31 -6.07
N HIS A 38 7.44 -4.32 -5.19
CA HIS A 38 6.29 -5.16 -4.87
C HIS A 38 5.75 -4.84 -3.47
N HIS A 39 4.42 -4.72 -3.35
CA HIS A 39 3.76 -4.54 -2.06
C HIS A 39 4.05 -5.72 -1.13
N SER A 40 4.57 -5.42 0.06
CA SER A 40 4.90 -6.42 1.08
C SER A 40 4.03 -6.26 2.32
N CYS A 41 3.83 -5.02 2.79
CA CYS A 41 3.04 -4.74 4.00
C CYS A 41 2.26 -3.43 3.90
N GLY A 42 1.26 -3.28 4.76
CA GLY A 42 0.54 -2.02 4.97
C GLY A 42 1.16 -1.14 6.06
N GLY A 43 0.81 0.15 6.05
CA GLY A 43 1.14 1.10 7.10
C GLY A 43 0.19 2.29 7.14
N ILE A 44 0.33 3.11 8.18
CA ILE A 44 -0.46 4.31 8.42
C ILE A 44 0.48 5.51 8.51
N LEU A 45 0.30 6.48 7.62
CA LEU A 45 0.95 7.77 7.71
C LEU A 45 0.23 8.63 8.77
N PHE A 46 0.84 8.77 9.95
CA PHE A 46 0.29 9.56 11.05
C PHE A 46 0.85 10.99 11.10
N GLN A 47 2.04 11.21 10.54
CA GLN A 47 2.65 12.53 10.39
C GLN A 47 3.44 12.59 9.08
N LYS A 48 3.77 13.80 8.62
CA LYS A 48 4.64 14.00 7.45
C LYS A 48 5.94 13.20 7.62
N ASP A 49 6.21 12.32 6.66
CA ASP A 49 7.40 11.45 6.61
C ASP A 49 7.48 10.36 7.71
N PHE A 50 6.38 10.12 8.44
CA PHE A 50 6.29 9.13 9.51
C PHE A 50 5.18 8.11 9.28
N VAL A 51 5.56 6.83 9.16
CA VAL A 51 4.64 5.71 8.93
C VAL A 51 4.68 4.73 10.10
N LEU A 52 3.52 4.40 10.65
CA LEU A 52 3.33 3.33 11.62
C LEU A 52 3.01 2.02 10.87
N THR A 53 3.66 0.92 11.24
CA THR A 53 3.43 -0.42 10.67
C THR A 53 3.60 -1.49 11.73
N ALA A 54 3.45 -2.76 11.37
CA ALA A 54 3.71 -3.87 12.28
C ALA A 54 5.22 -4.15 12.42
N THR A 55 5.65 -4.58 13.61
CA THR A 55 7.06 -4.88 13.90
C THR A 55 7.67 -5.93 12.96
N HIS A 56 6.87 -6.92 12.56
CA HIS A 56 7.31 -7.98 11.64
C HIS A 56 7.41 -7.53 10.17
N CYS A 57 6.91 -6.33 9.83
CA CYS A 57 7.03 -5.75 8.49
C CYS A 57 8.31 -4.95 8.30
N LYS A 58 9.13 -4.77 9.35
CA LYS A 58 10.36 -3.99 9.29
C LYS A 58 11.48 -4.77 8.59
N GLN A 59 11.64 -4.55 7.29
CA GLN A 59 12.81 -5.02 6.55
C GLN A 59 13.99 -4.08 6.78
N TYR A 60 15.03 -4.52 7.50
CA TYR A 60 16.11 -3.66 8.02
C TYR A 60 17.06 -3.03 6.98
N SER A 61 16.87 -3.27 5.69
CA SER A 61 17.84 -2.87 4.65
C SER A 61 17.24 -2.60 3.27
N ALA A 62 15.91 -2.61 3.14
CA ALA A 62 15.26 -2.34 1.86
C ALA A 62 14.80 -0.89 1.78
N ALA A 63 15.00 -0.24 0.63
CA ALA A 63 14.39 1.06 0.35
C ALA A 63 12.86 0.91 0.29
N VAL A 64 12.18 1.04 1.43
CA VAL A 64 10.73 0.94 1.56
C VAL A 64 10.07 2.07 0.77
N GLN A 65 9.49 1.74 -0.38
CA GLN A 65 8.70 2.72 -1.11
C GLN A 65 7.34 2.81 -0.44
N VAL A 66 6.92 4.02 -0.06
CA VAL A 66 5.56 4.32 0.38
C VAL A 66 4.79 4.83 -0.84
N SER A 67 3.95 4.00 -1.42
CA SER A 67 2.99 4.52 -2.41
C SER A 67 1.73 5.01 -1.71
N ARG A 68 1.36 6.27 -1.98
CA ARG A 68 0.01 6.76 -1.74
C ARG A 68 -0.81 6.35 -2.94
N CYS A 69 -1.79 5.48 -2.78
CA CYS A 69 -2.75 5.21 -3.83
C CYS A 69 -3.56 6.50 -4.07
N PRO A 70 -3.50 7.18 -5.23
CA PRO A 70 -2.78 7.00 -6.50
C PRO A 70 -1.81 8.16 -6.85
N LEU A 71 -1.25 8.87 -5.86
CA LEU A 71 -0.40 10.06 -6.05
C LEU A 71 1.09 9.74 -6.36
N GLY A 72 1.38 8.53 -6.84
CA GLY A 72 2.74 8.10 -7.18
C GLY A 72 3.53 7.49 -6.03
N HIS A 73 4.77 7.09 -6.34
CA HIS A 73 5.70 6.43 -5.42
C HIS A 73 6.48 7.47 -4.60
N VAL A 74 6.43 7.38 -3.27
CA VAL A 74 7.33 8.12 -2.38
C VAL A 74 8.43 7.16 -1.94
N ARG A 75 9.68 7.41 -2.33
CA ARG A 75 10.80 6.57 -1.87
C ARG A 75 11.09 6.86 -0.40
N SER A 76 11.32 5.84 0.43
CA SER A 76 11.96 6.07 1.73
C SER A 76 13.36 6.64 1.50
N GLY A 77 13.50 7.95 1.72
CA GLY A 77 14.80 8.59 1.88
C GLY A 77 15.20 8.66 3.36
N PRO A 78 16.36 9.26 3.69
CA PRO A 78 16.82 9.40 5.08
C PRO A 78 15.87 10.21 5.99
N ARG A 79 14.85 10.87 5.42
CA ARG A 79 13.80 11.58 6.16
C ARG A 79 12.59 10.72 6.52
N PHE A 80 12.38 9.59 5.86
CA PHE A 80 11.23 8.73 6.13
C PHE A 80 11.55 7.79 7.29
N SER A 81 10.77 7.90 8.36
CA SER A 81 10.93 7.06 9.55
C SER A 81 9.75 6.11 9.69
N ILE A 82 10.06 4.82 9.80
CA ILE A 82 9.08 3.74 9.96
C ILE A 82 9.09 3.31 11.43
N PHE A 83 7.94 3.50 12.07
CA PHE A 83 7.67 3.11 13.45
C PHE A 83 6.91 1.80 13.46
N THR A 84 7.21 0.97 14.45
CA THR A 84 6.60 -0.34 14.67
C THR A 84 5.76 -0.34 15.93
#